data_AF-A0A429T4I7-F1
#
_entry.id   AF-A0A429T4I7-F1
#
_cell.length_a   1.000
_cell.length_b   1.000
_cell.length_c   1.000
_cell.angle_alpha   90.00
_cell.angle_beta   90.00
_cell.angle_gamma   90.00
#
_symmetry.space_group_name_H-M   'P 1'
#
loop_
_entity.id
_entity.type
_entity.pdbx_description
1 polymer ?
#
loop_
_entity_poly.entity_id
_entity_poly.type
_entity_poly.pdbx_seq_one_letter_code
_entity_poly.pdbx_strand_id
1 'polypeptide(L)'
;MTGLAAPSRGSSELSTWHVDMPAGSTGPEHAVSREQVWQLTAGSLEVTCDGRTEKVSAGQTLVLPPGVLRRIHAPERFEAYVVMRADGVASVPGTEGTRVLPWAR
;
A
#
# COMPACT_ATOMS: atom_id res chain seq x y z
N MET A 1 6.02 8.29 2.39
CA MET A 1 5.44 7.24 3.27
C MET A 1 6.21 7.23 4.58
N THR A 2 5.49 7.12 5.70
CA THR A 2 6.06 7.21 7.05
C THR A 2 5.59 6.02 7.89
N GLY A 3 6.49 5.14 8.30
CA GLY A 3 6.15 4.05 9.21
C GLY A 3 5.68 4.58 10.57
N LEU A 4 4.67 3.93 11.15
CA LEU A 4 4.09 4.30 12.45
C LEU A 4 4.31 3.16 13.46
N ALA A 5 3.94 1.93 13.11
CA ALA A 5 4.24 0.70 13.86
C ALA A 5 4.85 -0.36 12.93
N ALA A 6 5.81 -1.12 13.45
CA ALA A 6 6.52 -2.20 12.76
C ALA A 6 7.25 -3.07 13.81
N PRO A 7 7.79 -4.25 13.44
CA PRO A 7 8.58 -5.08 14.36
C PRO A 7 9.74 -4.34 15.02
N SER A 8 10.48 -3.52 14.26
CA SER A 8 11.54 -2.63 14.76
C SER A 8 11.07 -1.59 15.78
N ARG A 9 9.75 -1.43 15.94
CA ARG A 9 9.11 -0.51 16.90
C ARG A 9 8.20 -1.24 17.90
N GLY A 10 8.37 -2.56 18.04
CA GLY A 10 7.73 -3.36 19.09
C GLY A 10 6.38 -3.98 18.71
N SER A 11 5.91 -3.85 17.47
CA SER A 11 4.69 -4.55 17.03
C SER A 11 5.01 -5.95 16.52
N SER A 12 4.39 -6.98 17.09
CA SER A 12 4.62 -8.38 16.67
C SER A 12 3.74 -8.83 15.51
N GLU A 13 2.53 -8.30 15.41
CA GLU A 13 1.52 -8.80 14.46
C GLU A 13 1.33 -7.88 13.25
N LEU A 14 1.30 -6.57 13.49
CA LEU A 14 0.84 -5.59 12.51
C LEU A 14 1.90 -4.54 12.23
N SER A 15 1.96 -4.11 10.97
CA SER A 15 2.67 -2.93 10.56
C SER A 15 1.68 -1.89 10.07
N THR A 16 1.88 -0.63 10.46
CA THR A 16 1.09 0.49 9.94
C THR A 16 1.97 1.65 9.53
N TRP A 17 1.58 2.32 8.45
CA TRP A 17 2.27 3.49 7.91
C TRP A 17 1.28 4.48 7.33
N HIS A 18 1.70 5.73 7.28
CA HIS A 18 1.00 6.81 6.59
C HIS A 18 1.55 6.97 5.17
N VAL A 19 0.64 7.16 4.23
CA VAL A 19 0.92 7.51 2.85
C VAL A 19 0.42 8.93 2.64
N ASP A 20 1.32 9.80 2.20
CA ASP A 20 1.01 11.12 1.64
C ASP A 20 1.63 11.11 0.25
N MET A 21 0.77 11.14 -0.78
CA MET A 21 1.17 10.99 -2.16
C MET A 21 0.70 12.21 -2.95
N PRO A 22 1.60 12.97 -3.60
CA PRO A 22 1.23 14.18 -4.31
C PRO A 22 0.51 13.87 -5.63
N ALA A 23 -0.29 14.82 -6.09
CA ALA A 23 -1.02 14.76 -7.36
C ALA A 23 -0.09 14.42 -8.54
N GLY A 24 -0.58 13.62 -9.47
CA GLY A 24 0.14 13.14 -10.66
C GLY A 24 1.11 11.99 -10.39
N SER A 25 1.32 11.57 -9.14
CA SER A 25 2.26 10.49 -8.83
C SER A 25 1.69 9.12 -9.20
N THR A 26 2.56 8.21 -9.63
CA THR A 26 2.21 6.80 -9.90
C THR A 26 3.28 5.90 -9.29
N GLY A 27 2.84 4.93 -8.49
CA GLY A 27 3.72 3.89 -7.96
C GLY A 27 4.07 2.85 -9.03
N PRO A 28 5.12 2.03 -8.83
CA PRO A 28 5.39 0.90 -9.69
C PRO A 28 4.26 -0.13 -9.61
N GLU A 29 4.08 -0.91 -10.67
CA GLU A 29 3.29 -2.14 -10.58
C GLU A 29 4.03 -3.17 -9.73
N HIS A 30 3.35 -3.75 -8.75
CA HIS A 30 3.94 -4.68 -7.79
C HIS A 30 2.88 -5.56 -7.15
N ALA A 31 3.29 -6.62 -6.45
CA ALA A 31 2.45 -7.40 -5.55
C ALA A 31 3.05 -7.39 -4.14
N VAL A 32 2.21 -7.62 -3.13
CA VAL A 32 2.64 -7.78 -1.73
C VAL A 32 2.11 -9.10 -1.18
N SER A 33 2.95 -9.85 -0.47
CA SER A 33 2.65 -11.20 0.02
C SER A 33 1.55 -11.27 1.10
N ARG A 34 1.07 -10.12 1.55
CA ARG A 34 0.06 -9.94 2.60
C ARG A 34 -0.99 -8.95 2.14
N GLU A 35 -2.21 -9.17 2.62
CA GLU A 35 -3.32 -8.23 2.46
C GLU A 35 -2.94 -6.87 3.03
N GLN A 36 -3.43 -5.81 2.39
CA GLN A 36 -3.34 -4.46 2.92
C GLN A 36 -4.72 -3.81 3.02
N VAL A 37 -4.97 -3.16 4.15
CA VAL A 37 -6.16 -2.34 4.38
C VAL A 37 -5.73 -0.88 4.39
N TRP A 38 -6.28 -0.09 3.47
CA TRP A 38 -5.99 1.32 3.27
C TRP A 38 -7.21 2.14 3.65
N GLN A 39 -7.09 2.95 4.71
CA GLN A 39 -8.10 3.92 5.08
C GLN A 39 -7.73 5.29 4.51
N LEU A 40 -8.48 5.79 3.52
CA LEU A 40 -8.23 7.11 2.95
C LEU A 40 -8.82 8.20 3.85
N THR A 41 -8.02 9.21 4.14
CA THR A 41 -8.38 10.32 5.02
C THR A 41 -8.46 11.65 4.29
N ALA A 42 -7.82 11.79 3.13
CA ALA A 42 -7.89 12.97 2.29
C ALA A 42 -7.73 12.62 0.81
N GLY A 43 -8.35 13.41 -0.08
CA GLY A 43 -8.24 13.26 -1.53
C GLY A 43 -8.82 11.97 -2.09
N SER A 44 -8.30 11.54 -3.24
CA SER A 44 -8.66 10.29 -3.89
C SER A 44 -7.49 9.66 -4.64
N LEU A 45 -7.54 8.34 -4.77
CA LEU A 45 -6.60 7.55 -5.56
C LEU A 45 -7.35 6.73 -6.61
N GLU A 46 -6.62 6.32 -7.63
CA GLU A 46 -7.01 5.24 -8.54
C GLU A 46 -6.12 4.03 -8.26
N VAL A 47 -6.74 2.86 -8.11
CA VAL A 47 -6.04 1.60 -7.96
C VAL A 47 -6.41 0.68 -9.11
N THR A 48 -5.40 0.25 -9.87
CA THR A 48 -5.52 -0.89 -10.79
C THR A 48 -5.11 -2.15 -10.04
N CYS A 49 -5.97 -3.15 -9.97
CA CYS A 49 -5.73 -4.44 -9.33
C CYS A 49 -6.54 -5.51 -10.05
N ASP A 50 -5.93 -6.65 -10.37
CA ASP A 50 -6.60 -7.75 -11.10
C ASP A 50 -7.32 -7.30 -12.39
N GLY A 51 -6.66 -6.44 -13.17
CA GLY A 51 -7.20 -5.91 -14.43
C GLY A 51 -8.35 -4.89 -14.30
N ARG A 52 -8.75 -4.54 -13.07
CA ARG A 52 -9.80 -3.54 -12.79
C ARG A 52 -9.18 -2.27 -12.22
N THR A 53 -9.64 -1.12 -12.67
CA THR A 53 -9.28 0.18 -12.08
C THR A 53 -10.47 0.75 -11.32
N GLU A 54 -10.26 1.09 -10.05
CA GLU A 54 -11.28 1.68 -9.20
C GLU A 54 -10.78 2.98 -8.56
N LYS A 55 -11.68 3.96 -8.42
CA LYS A 55 -11.42 5.20 -7.70
C LYS A 55 -11.87 5.04 -6.25
N VAL A 56 -10.99 5.41 -5.31
CA VAL A 56 -11.24 5.39 -3.87
C VAL A 56 -11.03 6.81 -3.33
N SER A 57 -11.97 7.30 -2.55
CA SER A 57 -11.96 8.67 -2.02
C SER A 57 -11.88 8.67 -0.50
N ALA A 58 -11.54 9.82 0.08
CA ALA A 58 -11.52 10.03 1.52
C ALA A 58 -12.81 9.54 2.21
N GLY A 59 -12.64 8.88 3.35
CA GLY A 59 -13.72 8.22 4.09
C GLY A 59 -13.99 6.78 3.66
N GLN A 60 -13.46 6.33 2.52
CA GLN A 60 -13.57 4.94 2.07
C GLN A 60 -12.36 4.10 2.49
N THR A 61 -12.59 2.78 2.56
CA THR A 61 -11.55 1.79 2.82
C THR A 61 -11.31 0.96 1.55
N LEU A 62 -10.04 0.79 1.20
CA LEU A 62 -9.60 -0.10 0.14
C LEU A 62 -8.93 -1.34 0.75
N VAL A 63 -9.36 -2.52 0.36
CA VAL A 63 -8.71 -3.79 0.73
C VAL A 63 -8.02 -4.36 -0.50
N LEU A 64 -6.72 -4.58 -0.40
CA LEU A 64 -5.90 -5.14 -1.47
C LEU A 64 -5.47 -6.56 -1.13
N PRO A 65 -5.86 -7.56 -1.93
CA PRO A 65 -5.54 -8.96 -1.65
C PRO A 65 -4.03 -9.24 -1.73
N PRO A 66 -3.55 -10.28 -1.02
CA PRO A 66 -2.16 -10.72 -1.11
C PRO A 66 -1.85 -11.29 -2.49
N GLY A 67 -0.63 -11.07 -2.97
CA GLY A 67 -0.09 -11.71 -4.17
C GLY A 67 -0.63 -11.20 -5.51
N VAL A 68 -1.58 -10.26 -5.50
CA VAL A 68 -2.16 -9.70 -6.72
C VAL A 68 -1.39 -8.47 -7.19
N LEU A 69 -1.10 -8.41 -8.49
CA LEU A 69 -0.47 -7.24 -9.10
C LEU A 69 -1.40 -6.04 -9.00
N ARG A 70 -0.81 -4.92 -8.59
CA ARG A 70 -1.52 -3.66 -8.42
C ARG A 70 -0.65 -2.47 -8.75
N ARG A 71 -1.30 -1.36 -9.08
CA ARG A 71 -0.68 -0.06 -9.28
C ARG A 71 -1.58 1.02 -8.69
N ILE A 72 -0.98 1.94 -7.94
CA ILE A 72 -1.66 3.10 -7.36
C ILE A 72 -1.27 4.34 -8.14
N HIS A 73 -2.27 5.11 -8.57
CA HIS A 73 -2.14 6.42 -9.18
C HIS A 73 -2.85 7.47 -8.32
N ALA A 74 -2.23 8.63 -8.18
CA ALA A 74 -2.75 9.77 -7.43
C ALA A 74 -3.22 10.85 -8.42
N PRO A 75 -4.48 10.85 -8.89
CA PRO A 75 -4.98 11.92 -9.77
C PRO A 75 -4.95 13.28 -9.06
N GLU A 76 -5.11 13.28 -7.74
CA GLU A 76 -4.88 14.42 -6.84
C GLU A 76 -4.03 13.99 -5.65
N ARG A 77 -3.65 14.94 -4.76
CA ARG A 77 -2.98 14.56 -3.51
C ARG A 77 -3.94 13.75 -2.65
N PHE A 78 -3.48 12.60 -2.14
CA PHE A 78 -4.24 11.82 -1.18
C PHE A 78 -3.43 11.45 0.05
N GLU A 79 -4.15 11.18 1.13
CA GLU A 79 -3.58 10.62 2.35
C GLU A 79 -4.30 9.33 2.74
N ALA A 80 -3.54 8.35 3.22
CA ALA A 80 -4.09 7.10 3.73
C ALA A 80 -3.26 6.54 4.89
N TYR A 81 -3.94 5.90 5.83
CA TYR A 81 -3.30 4.99 6.78
C TYR A 81 -3.46 3.57 6.27
N VAL A 82 -2.35 2.83 6.29
CA VAL A 82 -2.33 1.46 5.80
C VAL A 82 -1.94 0.51 6.92
N VAL A 83 -2.57 -0.66 6.94
CA VAL A 83 -2.25 -1.75 7.84
C VAL A 83 -2.00 -3.02 7.03
N MET A 84 -1.04 -3.82 7.49
CA MET A 84 -0.65 -5.11 6.91
C MET A 84 -0.12 -6.00 8.05
N ARG A 85 -0.15 -7.32 7.87
CA ARG A 85 0.68 -8.20 8.71
C ARG A 85 2.16 -7.81 8.63
N ALA A 86 2.85 -7.89 9.76
CA ALA A 86 4.19 -7.33 9.90
C ALA A 86 5.29 -8.03 9.08
N ASP A 87 5.01 -9.22 8.54
CA ASP A 87 5.94 -10.06 7.78
C ASP A 87 5.81 -9.92 6.25
N GLY A 88 5.14 -8.87 5.78
CA GLY A 88 4.90 -8.67 4.34
C GLY A 88 6.15 -8.32 3.53
N VAL A 89 6.25 -8.90 2.33
CA VAL A 89 7.30 -8.61 1.34
C VAL A 89 6.66 -8.22 0.00
N ALA A 90 7.38 -7.43 -0.80
CA ALA A 90 6.94 -7.01 -2.13
C ALA A 90 7.71 -7.72 -3.25
N SER A 91 7.02 -7.99 -4.35
CA SER A 91 7.61 -8.44 -5.62
C SER A 91 7.26 -7.46 -6.73
N VAL A 92 8.17 -7.30 -7.69
CA VAL A 92 8.02 -6.40 -8.85
C VAL A 92 8.20 -7.23 -10.11
N PRO A 93 7.28 -7.15 -11.11
CA PRO A 93 7.44 -7.84 -12.38
C PRO A 93 8.81 -7.57 -13.01
N GLY A 94 9.44 -8.62 -13.54
CA GLY A 94 10.76 -8.53 -14.18
C GLY A 94 11.95 -8.38 -13.21
N THR A 95 11.72 -8.37 -11.90
CA THR A 95 12.79 -8.41 -10.88
C THR A 95 12.79 -9.76 -10.17
N GLU A 96 13.96 -10.38 -10.03
CA GLU A 96 14.09 -11.64 -9.29
C GLU A 96 14.00 -11.42 -7.77
N GLY A 97 13.27 -12.30 -7.08
CA GLY A 97 13.14 -12.31 -5.62
C GLY A 97 12.12 -11.31 -5.06
N THR A 98 12.15 -11.15 -3.74
CA THR A 98 11.25 -10.26 -2.97
C THR A 98 12.03 -9.24 -2.17
N ARG A 99 11.39 -8.09 -1.88
CA ARG A 99 11.97 -7.00 -1.10
C ARG A 99 11.21 -6.84 0.21
N VAL A 100 11.94 -6.81 1.32
CA VAL A 100 11.35 -6.46 2.63
C VAL A 100 10.96 -4.99 2.62
N LEU A 101 9.71 -4.71 2.96
CA LEU A 101 9.18 -3.35 3.03
C LEU A 101 9.80 -2.62 4.23
N PRO A 102 10.08 -1.30 4.15
CA PRO A 102 10.68 -0.56 5.26
C PRO A 102 9.87 -0.64 6.57
N TRP A 103 8.55 -0.76 6.46
CA TRP A 103 7.62 -0.90 7.58
C TRP A 103 7.31 -2.36 7.94
N ALA A 104 7.91 -3.35 7.28
CA ALA A 104 7.84 -4.78 7.64
C ALA A 104 9.14 -5.25 8.34
N ARG A 105 9.84 -4.31 8.98
CA ARG A 105 11.10 -4.52 9.69
C ARG A 105 10.98 -4.16 11.15
#